data_AF-A0A485CVG6-F1
#
_entry.id   AF-A0A485CVG6-F1
#
_cell.length_a   1.000
_cell.length_b   1.000
_cell.length_c   1.000
_cell.angle_alpha   90.00
_cell.angle_beta   90.00
_cell.angle_gamma   90.00
#
_symmetry.space_group_name_H-M   'P 1'
#
loop_
_entity.id
_entity.type
_entity.pdbx_description
1 polymer ?
#
loop_
_entity_poly.entity_id
_entity_poly.type
_entity_poly.pdbx_seq_one_letter_code
_entity_poly.pdbx_strand_id
1 'polypeptide(L)'
;MDGHLSQHIDALINGPTAIRQVRFTTEHRPASGLALQVDFPRLDVILEGQRGDPGIKAEPALLCRYDVLYIPAGGWDLAQWQAPCTALSIQFGKQQLEFTLQRWDGETLHIEERVQTPRRGPRVGSFLLQALNEMQMQPQEQQTARYIAIGLLSHCADLLGSQVQTASAARRCLKPSENILMPASPNP
;
A
#
# COMPACT_ATOMS: atom_id res chain seq x y z
N MET A 1 12.12 14.51 3.55
CA MET A 1 12.69 13.19 3.85
C MET A 1 11.82 12.21 3.11
N ASP A 2 12.24 11.78 1.93
CA ASP A 2 11.49 10.80 1.15
C ASP A 2 11.68 9.46 1.86
N GLY A 3 10.59 8.95 2.45
CA GLY A 3 10.61 7.71 3.23
C GLY A 3 11.04 6.53 2.36
N HIS A 4 11.56 5.47 3.00
CA HIS A 4 11.94 4.25 2.31
C HIS A 4 10.77 3.70 1.50
N LEU A 5 9.53 3.84 2.00
CA LEU A 5 8.31 3.44 1.31
C LEU A 5 8.09 4.11 -0.06
N SER A 6 8.30 5.43 -0.16
CA SER A 6 8.16 6.16 -1.43
C SER A 6 9.16 5.68 -2.48
N GLN A 7 10.40 5.42 -2.07
CA GLN A 7 11.45 4.90 -2.95
C GLN A 7 11.11 3.51 -3.51
N HIS A 8 10.56 2.62 -2.66
CA HIS A 8 10.13 1.29 -3.11
C HIS A 8 8.96 1.37 -4.10
N ILE A 9 7.98 2.24 -3.84
CA ILE A 9 6.85 2.44 -4.76
C ILE A 9 7.32 3.02 -6.09
N ASP A 10 8.20 4.04 -6.07
CA ASP A 10 8.75 4.64 -7.28
C ASP A 10 9.57 3.63 -8.10
N ALA A 11 10.33 2.74 -7.45
CA ALA A 11 11.07 1.67 -8.12
C ALA A 11 10.14 0.64 -8.79
N LEU A 12 8.98 0.35 -8.21
CA LEU A 12 7.98 -0.55 -8.80
C LEU A 12 7.26 0.08 -10.02
N ILE A 13 7.17 1.41 -10.07
CA ILE A 13 6.49 2.15 -11.14
C ILE A 13 7.45 2.47 -12.30
N ASN A 14 8.61 3.04 -11.97
CA ASN A 14 9.53 3.66 -12.94
C ASN A 14 10.84 2.88 -13.13
N GLY A 15 11.16 1.98 -12.21
CA GLY A 15 12.41 1.23 -12.24
C GLY A 15 12.43 0.13 -13.30
N PRO A 16 13.61 -0.47 -13.57
CA PRO A 16 13.72 -1.68 -14.38
C PRO A 16 12.98 -2.88 -13.75
N THR A 17 12.57 -2.73 -12.50
CA THR A 17 11.88 -3.70 -11.65
C THR A 17 10.38 -3.66 -11.90
N ALA A 18 9.96 -4.17 -13.05
CA ALA A 18 8.55 -4.31 -13.38
C ALA A 18 7.88 -5.36 -12.47
N ILE A 19 6.65 -5.09 -12.05
CA ILE A 19 5.77 -6.11 -11.46
C ILE A 19 5.80 -7.34 -12.36
N ARG A 20 6.13 -8.50 -11.81
CA ARG A 20 6.33 -9.73 -12.58
C ARG A 20 5.00 -10.35 -12.97
N GLN A 21 4.12 -10.53 -11.98
CA GLN A 21 2.77 -11.05 -12.14
C GLN A 21 1.89 -10.60 -10.99
N VAL A 22 0.58 -10.66 -11.20
CA VAL A 22 -0.44 -10.40 -10.19
C VAL A 22 -1.15 -11.71 -9.88
N ARG A 23 -1.09 -12.11 -8.61
CA ARG A 23 -1.77 -13.28 -8.04
C ARG A 23 -3.01 -12.82 -7.30
N PHE A 24 -3.98 -13.73 -7.20
CA PHE A 24 -5.26 -13.50 -6.55
C PHE A 24 -5.52 -14.60 -5.52
N THR A 25 -6.12 -14.23 -4.39
CA THR A 25 -6.53 -15.20 -3.36
C THR A 25 -7.80 -15.94 -3.74
N THR A 26 -8.02 -17.10 -3.12
CA THR A 26 -9.26 -17.87 -3.19
C THR A 26 -10.38 -17.15 -2.46
N GLU A 27 -11.60 -17.32 -2.96
CA GLU A 27 -12.81 -16.87 -2.28
C GLU A 27 -13.20 -17.81 -1.14
N HIS A 28 -12.75 -19.08 -1.21
CA HIS A 28 -13.07 -20.09 -0.21
C HIS A 28 -12.14 -19.98 0.99
N ARG A 29 -12.70 -20.11 2.19
CA ARG A 29 -11.90 -20.18 3.42
C ARG A 29 -10.87 -21.31 3.32
N PRO A 30 -9.57 -21.02 3.45
CA PRO A 30 -8.57 -22.07 3.47
C PRO A 30 -8.73 -22.94 4.72
N ALA A 31 -8.38 -24.22 4.62
CA ALA A 31 -8.59 -25.20 5.69
C ALA A 31 -7.84 -24.90 7.00
N SER A 32 -6.85 -23.99 6.96
CA SER A 32 -6.09 -23.60 8.14
C SER A 32 -6.88 -22.69 9.08
N GLY A 33 -6.86 -23.00 10.38
CA GLY A 33 -7.47 -22.18 11.43
C GLY A 33 -6.84 -20.81 11.62
N LEU A 34 -5.66 -20.56 11.04
CA LEU A 34 -4.94 -19.28 11.09
C LEU A 34 -5.39 -18.29 10.00
N ALA A 35 -6.31 -18.70 9.11
CA ALA A 35 -6.84 -17.84 8.07
C ALA A 35 -7.60 -16.64 8.66
N LEU A 36 -7.13 -15.43 8.32
CA LEU A 36 -7.80 -14.19 8.69
C LEU A 36 -8.54 -13.63 7.47
N GLN A 37 -9.81 -13.26 7.67
CA GLN A 37 -10.57 -12.58 6.63
C GLN A 37 -10.22 -11.10 6.66
N VAL A 38 -9.93 -10.51 5.50
CA VAL A 38 -9.63 -9.08 5.39
C VAL A 38 -10.91 -8.28 5.16
N ASP A 39 -11.13 -7.23 5.95
CA ASP A 39 -12.31 -6.36 5.81
C ASP A 39 -12.21 -5.40 4.61
N PHE A 40 -10.97 -5.13 4.16
CA PHE A 40 -10.66 -4.17 3.11
C PHE A 40 -9.76 -4.79 2.05
N PRO A 41 -9.84 -4.34 0.79
CA PRO A 41 -8.94 -4.80 -0.25
C PRO A 41 -7.49 -4.50 0.14
N ARG A 42 -6.60 -5.44 -0.18
CA ARG A 42 -5.18 -5.33 0.14
C ARG A 42 -4.32 -5.71 -1.06
N LEU A 43 -3.24 -4.96 -1.24
CA LEU A 43 -2.21 -5.24 -2.23
C LEU A 43 -0.90 -5.51 -1.50
N ASP A 44 -0.36 -6.71 -1.63
CA ASP A 44 0.96 -7.06 -1.10
C ASP A 44 1.94 -7.20 -2.27
N VAL A 45 3.10 -6.55 -2.18
CA VAL A 45 4.18 -6.65 -3.16
C VAL A 45 5.42 -7.21 -2.49
N ILE A 46 5.98 -8.30 -3.01
CA ILE A 46 7.24 -8.85 -2.50
C ILE A 46 8.40 -8.02 -3.05
N LEU A 47 9.15 -7.39 -2.17
CA LEU A 47 10.30 -6.55 -2.53
C LEU A 47 11.60 -7.35 -2.55
N GLU A 48 11.72 -8.31 -1.65
CA GLU A 48 12.87 -9.22 -1.50
C GLU A 48 12.41 -10.58 -0.97
N GLY A 49 13.12 -11.64 -1.35
CA GLY A 49 12.82 -13.00 -0.90
C GLY A 49 11.59 -13.62 -1.57
N GLN A 50 10.95 -14.52 -0.84
CA GLN A 50 9.76 -15.25 -1.26
C GLN A 50 8.81 -15.45 -0.07
N ARG A 51 7.51 -15.48 -0.35
CA ARG A 51 6.46 -15.69 0.65
C ARG A 51 5.44 -16.69 0.14
N GLY A 52 5.18 -17.74 0.89
CA GLY A 52 4.10 -18.68 0.59
C GLY A 52 2.75 -18.09 0.98
N ASP A 53 1.69 -18.44 0.25
CA ASP A 53 0.32 -18.15 0.67
C ASP A 53 -0.62 -19.22 0.09
N PRO A 54 -1.06 -20.20 0.89
CA PRO A 54 -1.96 -21.27 0.45
C PRO A 54 -3.30 -20.76 -0.08
N GLY A 55 -3.65 -19.50 0.19
CA GLY A 55 -4.82 -18.86 -0.36
C GLY A 55 -4.67 -18.52 -1.84
N ILE A 56 -3.50 -18.56 -2.44
CA ILE A 56 -3.31 -18.19 -3.85
C ILE A 56 -3.99 -19.20 -4.80
N LYS A 57 -4.78 -18.70 -5.76
CA LYS A 57 -5.40 -19.49 -6.85
C LYS A 57 -4.37 -19.92 -7.93
N ALA A 58 -3.19 -20.43 -7.54
CA ALA A 58 -2.14 -20.86 -8.47
C ALA A 58 -1.16 -21.85 -7.82
N GLU A 59 -0.55 -22.71 -8.64
CA GLU A 59 0.51 -23.62 -8.21
C GLU A 59 1.86 -23.23 -8.88
N PRO A 60 2.97 -23.12 -8.11
CA PRO A 60 3.02 -23.16 -6.65
C PRO A 60 2.37 -21.92 -6.02
N ALA A 61 1.81 -22.08 -4.82
CA ALA A 61 1.19 -21.02 -4.02
C ALA A 61 2.26 -20.14 -3.33
N LEU A 62 3.14 -19.57 -4.15
CA LEU A 62 4.36 -18.88 -3.76
C LEU A 62 4.48 -17.56 -4.51
N LEU A 63 4.78 -16.49 -3.76
CA LEU A 63 5.10 -15.18 -4.27
C LEU A 63 6.61 -15.01 -4.24
N CYS A 64 7.21 -14.61 -5.36
CA CYS A 64 8.61 -14.19 -5.37
C CYS A 64 8.73 -12.68 -5.51
N ARG A 65 9.95 -12.16 -5.39
CA ARG A 65 10.29 -10.78 -5.71
C ARG A 65 9.56 -10.24 -6.95
N TYR A 66 8.89 -9.11 -6.76
CA TYR A 66 8.03 -8.37 -7.69
C TYR A 66 6.73 -9.04 -8.09
N ASP A 67 6.36 -10.15 -7.46
CA ASP A 67 4.97 -10.60 -7.49
C ASP A 67 4.10 -9.72 -6.61
N VAL A 68 2.90 -9.49 -7.09
CA VAL A 68 1.85 -8.78 -6.38
C VAL A 68 0.77 -9.77 -6.02
N LEU A 69 0.33 -9.78 -4.77
CA LEU A 69 -0.87 -10.46 -4.34
C LEU A 69 -1.97 -9.42 -4.13
N TYR A 70 -3.08 -9.58 -4.85
CA TYR A 70 -4.30 -8.84 -4.59
C TYR A 70 -5.27 -9.71 -3.79
N ILE A 71 -5.71 -9.17 -2.65
CA ILE A 71 -6.72 -9.78 -1.77
C ILE A 71 -7.94 -8.86 -1.81
N PRO A 72 -9.11 -9.32 -2.33
CA PRO A 72 -10.33 -8.52 -2.29
C PRO A 72 -10.84 -8.37 -0.86
N ALA A 73 -11.73 -7.40 -0.62
CA ALA A 73 -12.48 -7.34 0.64
C ALA A 73 -13.28 -8.63 0.85
N GLY A 74 -13.25 -9.18 2.05
CA GLY A 74 -13.79 -10.51 2.37
C GLY A 74 -12.90 -11.68 1.94
N GLY A 75 -11.74 -11.42 1.32
CA GLY A 75 -10.74 -12.45 1.00
C GLY A 75 -9.99 -12.94 2.24
N TRP A 76 -9.18 -13.99 2.06
CA TRP A 76 -8.44 -14.64 3.14
C TRP A 76 -6.94 -14.39 3.01
N ASP A 77 -6.32 -13.99 4.11
CA ASP A 77 -4.87 -13.80 4.25
C ASP A 77 -4.25 -14.98 5.02
N LEU A 78 -3.33 -15.69 4.36
CA LEU A 78 -2.55 -16.78 4.94
C LEU A 78 -1.07 -16.66 4.58
N ALA A 79 -0.48 -15.48 4.81
CA ALA A 79 0.95 -15.30 4.67
C ALA A 79 1.76 -16.37 5.44
N GLN A 80 2.54 -17.17 4.72
CA GLN A 80 3.49 -18.14 5.26
C GLN A 80 4.91 -17.64 5.10
N TRP A 81 5.50 -17.24 6.22
CA TRP A 81 6.87 -16.71 6.30
C TRP A 81 7.88 -17.83 6.50
N GLN A 82 8.20 -18.54 5.41
CA GLN A 82 9.09 -19.72 5.46
C GLN A 82 10.57 -19.34 5.33
N ALA A 83 10.86 -18.19 4.73
CA ALA A 83 12.20 -17.66 4.50
C ALA A 83 12.21 -16.14 4.66
N PRO A 84 13.37 -15.51 4.93
CA PRO A 84 13.47 -14.07 5.03
C PRO A 84 12.86 -13.36 3.81
N CYS A 85 11.99 -12.40 4.07
CA CYS A 85 11.16 -11.77 3.04
C CYS A 85 10.82 -10.33 3.44
N THR A 86 10.95 -9.41 2.48
CA THR A 86 10.52 -8.02 2.64
C THR A 86 9.31 -7.79 1.74
N ALA A 87 8.23 -7.26 2.31
CA ALA A 87 6.99 -7.00 1.58
C ALA A 87 6.45 -5.60 1.86
N LEU A 88 5.90 -4.98 0.83
CA LEU A 88 5.08 -3.77 0.94
C LEU A 88 3.62 -4.19 0.94
N SER A 89 2.87 -3.83 1.97
CA SER A 89 1.43 -4.02 2.03
C SER A 89 0.70 -2.69 1.97
N ILE A 90 -0.34 -2.61 1.14
CA ILE A 90 -1.21 -1.45 0.97
C ILE A 90 -2.65 -1.88 1.23
N GLN A 91 -3.24 -1.41 2.32
CA GLN A 91 -4.63 -1.68 2.68
C GLN A 91 -5.52 -0.49 2.32
N PHE A 92 -6.58 -0.75 1.56
CA PHE A 92 -7.48 0.28 1.02
C PHE A 92 -8.74 0.42 1.88
N GLY A 93 -8.59 1.00 3.07
CA GLY A 93 -9.69 1.27 4.00
C GLY A 93 -10.73 2.26 3.47
N LYS A 94 -11.86 2.40 4.18
CA LYS A 94 -12.97 3.31 3.76
C LYS A 94 -12.54 4.77 3.69
N GLN A 95 -11.76 5.24 4.67
CA GLN A 95 -11.37 6.65 4.81
C GLN A 95 -9.86 6.89 4.71
N GLN A 96 -9.05 5.83 4.77
CA GLN A 96 -7.59 5.91 4.78
C GLN A 96 -6.97 4.74 4.02
N LEU A 97 -5.83 4.98 3.41
CA LEU A 97 -4.91 3.95 2.92
C LEU A 97 -3.85 3.76 3.99
N GLU A 98 -3.55 2.51 4.32
CA GLU A 98 -2.44 2.17 5.20
C GLU A 98 -1.36 1.46 4.39
N PHE A 99 -0.15 2.01 4.48
CA PHE A 99 1.05 1.47 3.88
C PHE A 99 1.90 0.88 4.98
N THR A 100 2.28 -0.39 4.86
CA THR A 100 3.14 -1.07 5.81
C THR A 100 4.29 -1.74 5.06
N LEU A 101 5.52 -1.32 5.34
CA LEU A 101 6.73 -2.05 4.97
C LEU A 101 7.05 -3.04 6.08
N GLN A 102 7.02 -4.32 5.75
CA GLN A 102 7.22 -5.41 6.70
C GLN A 102 8.38 -6.31 6.25
N ARG A 103 9.16 -6.78 7.21
CA ARG A 103 10.30 -7.66 7.00
C ARG A 103 10.24 -8.85 7.94
N TRP A 104 10.25 -10.04 7.38
CA TRP A 104 10.48 -11.27 8.11
C TRP A 104 11.97 -11.60 8.07
N ASP A 105 12.60 -11.78 9.23
CA ASP A 105 14.02 -12.10 9.35
C ASP A 105 14.32 -13.61 9.44
N GLY A 106 13.29 -14.44 9.53
CA GLY A 106 13.40 -15.89 9.79
C GLY A 106 12.79 -16.31 11.12
N GLU A 107 12.65 -15.38 12.05
CA GLU A 107 12.17 -15.64 13.42
C GLU A 107 10.97 -14.74 13.79
N THR A 108 11.04 -13.47 13.40
CA THR A 108 10.06 -12.45 13.78
C THR A 108 9.69 -11.53 12.61
N LEU A 109 8.44 -11.04 12.65
CA LEU A 109 7.94 -10.07 11.68
C LEU A 109 8.14 -8.66 12.21
N HIS A 110 8.99 -7.89 11.55
CA HIS A 110 9.26 -6.50 11.86
C HIS A 110 8.46 -5.57 10.95
N ILE A 111 7.92 -4.49 11.53
CA ILE A 111 7.32 -3.40 10.77
C ILE A 111 8.36 -2.29 10.69
N GLU A 112 8.97 -2.15 9.51
CA GLU A 112 10.05 -1.20 9.25
C GLU A 112 9.50 0.23 9.09
N GLU A 113 8.36 0.36 8.39
CA GLU A 113 7.72 1.65 8.16
C GLU A 113 6.20 1.46 8.07
N ARG A 114 5.43 2.36 8.71
CA ARG A 114 3.97 2.41 8.57
C ARG A 114 3.51 3.85 8.37
N VAL A 115 2.75 4.07 7.30
CA VAL A 115 2.22 5.39 6.94
C VAL A 115 0.73 5.27 6.64
N GLN A 116 -0.07 6.17 7.21
CA GLN A 116 -1.49 6.29 6.91
C GLN A 116 -1.74 7.57 6.11
N THR A 117 -2.52 7.46 5.04
CA THR A 117 -2.88 8.60 4.19
C THR A 117 -4.38 8.66 3.98
N PRO A 118 -5.02 9.83 4.10
CA PRO A 118 -6.45 9.97 3.82
C PRO A 118 -6.80 9.46 2.42
N ARG A 119 -7.83 8.62 2.37
CA ARG A 119 -8.43 8.20 1.11
C ARG A 119 -9.21 9.37 0.56
N ARG A 120 -8.78 9.88 -0.59
CA ARG A 120 -9.63 10.75 -1.41
C ARG A 120 -10.80 9.89 -1.88
N GLY A 121 -12.03 10.42 -1.90
CA GLY A 121 -13.27 9.66 -2.20
C GLY A 121 -13.24 8.89 -3.54
N PRO A 122 -14.39 8.40 -4.05
CA PRO A 122 -14.41 7.61 -5.29
C PRO A 122 -13.71 8.36 -6.45
N ARG A 123 -12.48 7.91 -6.76
CA ARG A 123 -11.58 8.48 -7.77
C ARG A 123 -10.89 7.32 -8.49
N VAL A 124 -9.83 7.62 -9.23
CA VAL A 124 -9.00 6.67 -10.00
C VAL A 124 -8.70 5.39 -9.21
N GLY A 125 -8.24 5.49 -7.96
CA GLY A 125 -7.94 4.32 -7.13
C GLY A 125 -9.12 3.36 -6.93
N SER A 126 -10.35 3.87 -6.78
CA SER A 126 -11.54 3.00 -6.61
C SER A 126 -11.88 2.23 -7.88
N PHE A 127 -11.76 2.85 -9.05
CA PHE A 127 -12.01 2.17 -10.33
C PHE A 127 -10.90 1.16 -10.67
N LEU A 128 -9.65 1.44 -10.30
CA LEU A 128 -8.54 0.49 -10.44
C LEU A 128 -8.72 -0.73 -9.53
N LEU A 129 -9.16 -0.52 -8.29
CA LEU A 129 -9.52 -1.63 -7.38
C LEU A 129 -10.70 -2.45 -7.93
N GLN A 130 -11.71 -1.79 -8.48
CA GLN A 130 -12.82 -2.48 -9.13
C GLN A 130 -12.33 -3.31 -10.33
N ALA A 131 -11.46 -2.76 -11.17
CA ALA A 131 -10.86 -3.50 -12.28
C ALA A 131 -10.08 -4.73 -11.77
N LEU A 132 -9.27 -4.60 -10.71
CA LEU A 132 -8.58 -5.76 -10.10
C LEU A 132 -9.56 -6.82 -9.56
N ASN A 133 -10.71 -6.42 -9.01
CA ASN A 133 -11.73 -7.38 -8.57
C ASN A 133 -12.25 -8.21 -9.75
N GLU A 134 -12.52 -7.58 -10.90
CA GLU A 134 -12.97 -8.28 -12.11
C GLU A 134 -11.87 -9.17 -12.70
N MET A 135 -10.59 -8.75 -12.61
CA MET A 135 -9.45 -9.56 -13.08
C MET A 135 -9.33 -10.91 -12.37
N GLN A 136 -9.94 -11.10 -11.19
CA GLN A 136 -9.98 -12.40 -10.51
C GLN A 136 -10.65 -13.49 -11.35
N MET A 137 -11.58 -13.11 -12.23
CA MET A 137 -12.28 -14.03 -13.14
C MET A 137 -11.44 -14.36 -14.38
N GLN A 138 -10.37 -13.59 -14.63
CA GLN A 138 -9.50 -13.71 -15.80
C GLN A 138 -8.02 -13.71 -15.38
N PRO A 139 -7.59 -14.64 -14.49
CA PRO A 139 -6.24 -14.61 -13.91
C PRO A 139 -5.13 -14.85 -14.95
N GLN A 140 -5.44 -15.41 -16.12
CA GLN A 140 -4.50 -15.54 -17.24
C GLN A 140 -4.14 -14.21 -17.91
N GLU A 141 -4.96 -13.16 -17.79
CA GLU A 141 -4.71 -11.84 -18.40
C GLU A 141 -3.72 -11.00 -17.57
N GLN A 142 -2.52 -11.55 -17.40
CA GLN A 142 -1.49 -10.99 -16.54
C GLN A 142 -1.02 -9.61 -16.99
N GLN A 143 -0.97 -9.33 -18.29
CA GLN A 143 -0.54 -8.02 -18.78
C GLN A 143 -1.50 -6.90 -18.33
N THR A 144 -2.80 -7.11 -18.50
CA THR A 144 -3.84 -6.17 -18.05
C THR A 144 -3.77 -6.00 -16.53
N ALA A 145 -3.72 -7.10 -15.77
CA ALA A 145 -3.64 -7.06 -14.31
C ALA A 145 -2.40 -6.28 -13.82
N ARG A 146 -1.25 -6.47 -14.46
CA ARG A 146 0.00 -5.75 -14.15
C ARG A 146 -0.14 -4.25 -14.40
N TYR A 147 -0.73 -3.81 -15.52
CA TYR A 147 -0.94 -2.39 -15.77
C TYR A 147 -1.89 -1.75 -14.75
N ILE A 148 -2.95 -2.47 -14.36
CA ILE A 148 -3.87 -1.99 -13.33
C ILE A 148 -3.14 -1.85 -11.98
N ALA A 149 -2.33 -2.85 -11.60
CA ALA A 149 -1.53 -2.81 -10.36
C ALA A 149 -0.51 -1.65 -10.37
N ILE A 150 0.20 -1.43 -11.49
CA ILE A 150 1.12 -0.29 -11.65
C ILE A 150 0.36 1.03 -11.55
N GLY A 151 -0.80 1.16 -12.22
CA GLY A 151 -1.64 2.35 -12.11
C GLY A 151 -2.11 2.61 -10.67
N LEU A 152 -2.40 1.55 -9.92
CA LEU A 152 -2.80 1.65 -8.52
C LEU A 152 -1.64 2.09 -7.62
N LEU A 153 -0.43 1.57 -7.86
CA LEU A 153 0.79 2.01 -7.18
C LEU A 153 1.11 3.48 -7.51
N SER A 154 0.98 3.90 -8.77
CA SER A 154 1.16 5.30 -9.17
C SER A 154 0.18 6.22 -8.44
N HIS A 155 -1.10 5.81 -8.33
CA HIS A 155 -2.07 6.56 -7.55
C HIS A 155 -1.68 6.66 -6.06
N CYS A 156 -1.13 5.59 -5.49
CA CYS A 156 -0.64 5.59 -4.13
C CYS A 156 0.55 6.53 -3.93
N ALA A 157 1.50 6.57 -4.88
CA ALA A 157 2.63 7.48 -4.86
C ALA A 157 2.18 8.95 -4.85
N ASP A 158 1.19 9.31 -5.68
CA ASP A 158 0.61 10.67 -5.70
C ASP A 158 0.00 11.07 -4.34
N LEU A 159 -0.67 10.12 -3.67
CA LEU A 159 -1.27 10.36 -2.37
C LEU A 159 -0.21 10.61 -1.29
N LEU A 160 0.86 9.80 -1.27
CA LEU A 160 2.00 9.97 -0.36
C LEU A 160 2.73 11.30 -0.61
N GLY A 161 2.99 11.65 -1.87
CA GLY A 161 3.64 12.92 -2.23
C GLY A 161 2.82 14.15 -1.85
N SER A 162 1.49 14.06 -1.93
CA SER A 162 0.61 15.18 -1.57
C SER A 162 0.59 15.50 -0.07
N GLN A 163 0.85 14.53 0.81
CA GLN A 163 0.96 14.76 2.26
C GLN A 163 2.16 15.65 2.59
N VAL A 164 3.30 15.44 1.92
CA VAL A 164 4.53 16.24 2.10
C VAL A 164 4.29 17.72 1.74
N GLN A 165 3.49 17.98 0.71
CA GLN A 165 3.12 19.33 0.31
C GLN A 165 2.16 20.00 1.30
N THR A 166 1.25 19.23 1.91
CA THR A 166 0.27 19.79 2.86
C THR A 166 0.94 20.14 4.20
N ALA A 167 1.87 19.32 4.68
CA ALA A 167 2.66 19.61 5.88
C ALA A 167 3.59 20.84 5.72
N SER A 168 4.13 21.06 4.52
CA SER A 168 4.97 22.22 4.22
C SER A 168 4.15 23.51 3.98
N ALA A 169 2.94 23.41 3.43
CA ALA A 169 2.01 24.53 3.31
C ALA A 169 1.49 25.01 4.68
N ALA A 170 1.19 24.10 5.60
CA ALA A 170 0.73 24.45 6.96
C ALA A 170 1.80 25.27 7.73
N ARG A 171 3.10 25.00 7.53
CA ARG A 171 4.19 25.80 8.12
C ARG A 171 4.34 27.19 7.51
N ARG A 172 3.84 27.41 6.28
CA ARG A 172 3.97 28.69 5.57
C ARG A 172 2.86 29.69 5.93
N CYS A 173 1.78 29.22 6.57
CA CYS A 173 0.66 30.06 7.03
C CYS A 173 0.81 30.60 8.46
N LEU A 174 1.81 30.16 9.23
CA LEU A 174 2.11 30.76 10.53
C LEU A 174 3.05 31.95 10.34
N LYS A 175 2.53 33.10 9.88
CA LYS A 175 3.26 34.36 10.03
C LYS A 175 3.18 34.78 11.51
N PRO A 176 4.30 35.12 12.18
CA PRO A 176 4.23 35.73 13.49
C PRO A 176 3.60 37.12 13.33
N SER A 177 2.50 37.36 14.03
CA SER A 177 1.90 38.68 14.16
C SER A 177 2.91 39.58 14.87
N GLU A 178 3.54 40.51 14.15
CA GLU A 178 4.36 41.55 14.76
C GLU A 178 3.50 42.39 15.72
N ASN A 179 4.02 42.57 16.92
CA ASN A 179 3.47 43.40 18.00
C ASN A 179 3.10 44.80 17.50
N ILE A 180 1.81 45.14 17.53
CA ILE A 180 1.35 46.53 17.46
C ILE A 180 1.49 47.12 18.86
N LEU A 181 2.42 48.08 18.96
CA LEU A 181 2.67 48.98 20.07
C LEU A 181 1.41 49.80 20.40
N MET A 182 0.92 49.71 21.64
CA MET A 182 -0.12 50.60 22.18
C MET A 182 0.49 51.96 22.58
N PRO A 183 -0.10 53.11 22.21
CA PRO A 183 0.37 54.40 22.70
C PRO A 183 -0.10 54.63 24.14
N ALA A 184 0.81 55.08 24.99
CA ALA A 184 0.49 55.56 26.34
C ALA A 184 -0.22 56.93 26.27
N SER A 185 -1.38 57.05 26.91
CA SER A 185 -2.03 58.34 27.14
C SER A 185 -1.37 59.11 28.28
N PRO A 186 -1.29 60.45 28.23
CA PRO A 186 -0.72 61.28 29.29
C PRO A 186 -1.80 61.69 30.30
N ASN A 187 -1.42 61.82 31.57
CA ASN A 187 -2.19 62.54 32.60
C ASN A 187 -1.28 63.60 33.23
N PRO A 188 -1.72 64.85 33.37
CA PRO A 188 -1.48 65.65 34.57
C PRO A 188 -2.58 65.43 35.62
#